data_AF-A0A9E1YKJ3-F1
#
_entry.id   AF-A0A9E1YKJ3-F1
#
_cell.length_a   1.000
_cell.length_b   1.000
_cell.length_c   1.000
_cell.angle_alpha   90.00
_cell.angle_beta   90.00
_cell.angle_gamma   90.00
#
_symmetry.space_group_name_H-M   'P 1'
#
loop_
_entity.id
_entity.type
_entity.pdbx_description
1 polymer ?
#
loop_
_entity_poly.entity_id
_entity_poly.type
_entity_poly.pdbx_seq_one_letter_code
_entity_poly.pdbx_strand_id
1 'polypeptide(L)'
;DSSIAIIEHRFSFLTRSNIKYGRFNVGWISFSRDDQGLECLNKWYKDCIDWCFQKVEPKRYADQKYLDIWPLNYRNLKIIKHKGANLASWNIANYKIKKINNQVYVDQDKLIFFHFANIKQIGVLTFKTNLSRVLIRTSGIIKDDIYIPYLKSLSEKLQKLDFKILSKKDINHKSFFINILVKLYRGMRDLIYNDIIELK
;
A
#
# COMPACT_ATOMS: atom_id res chain seq x y z
N ASP A 1 8.75 11.14 23.68
CA ASP A 1 8.29 11.71 22.40
C ASP A 1 9.41 11.75 21.36
N SER A 2 9.09 11.93 20.09
CA SER A 2 10.06 12.06 18.98
C SER A 2 9.63 13.17 18.03
N SER A 3 10.58 13.87 17.41
CA SER A 3 10.31 14.98 16.48
C SER A 3 9.74 14.50 15.15
N ILE A 4 10.14 13.31 14.71
CA ILE A 4 9.72 12.72 13.43
C ILE A 4 9.35 11.25 13.65
N ALA A 5 8.30 10.77 13.00
CA ALA A 5 8.05 9.34 12.87
C ALA A 5 7.74 8.92 11.44
N ILE A 6 8.36 7.83 10.98
CA ILE A 6 8.20 7.26 9.64
C ILE A 6 8.01 5.75 9.71
N ILE A 7 7.45 5.15 8.65
CA ILE A 7 7.18 3.72 8.59
C ILE A 7 7.85 3.04 7.40
N GLU A 8 8.41 1.86 7.62
CA GLU A 8 9.03 1.05 6.58
C GLU A 8 7.95 0.33 5.74
N HIS A 9 8.21 0.14 4.45
CA HIS A 9 7.38 -0.76 3.63
C HIS A 9 7.39 -2.19 4.20
N ARG A 10 8.53 -2.64 4.73
CA ARG A 10 8.74 -4.01 5.23
C ARG A 10 8.42 -5.04 4.13
N PHE A 11 8.98 -4.83 2.95
CA PHE A 11 8.75 -5.70 1.79
C PHE A 11 8.95 -7.17 2.13
N SER A 12 7.99 -8.00 1.75
CA SER A 12 8.13 -9.45 1.79
C SER A 12 9.14 -9.95 0.75
N PHE A 13 9.53 -11.22 0.85
CA PHE A 13 10.36 -11.85 -0.17
C PHE A 13 9.80 -11.67 -1.59
N LEU A 14 8.49 -11.83 -1.77
CA LEU A 14 7.80 -11.70 -3.07
C LEU A 14 7.81 -10.28 -3.64
N THR A 15 8.06 -9.28 -2.80
CA THR A 15 8.01 -7.86 -3.16
C THR A 15 9.33 -7.14 -2.92
N ARG A 16 10.41 -7.88 -2.59
CA ARG A 16 11.72 -7.30 -2.27
C ARG A 16 12.29 -6.45 -3.40
N SER A 17 11.99 -6.78 -4.65
CA SER A 17 12.41 -6.00 -5.83
C SER A 17 11.84 -4.58 -5.86
N ASN A 18 10.82 -4.27 -5.06
CA ASN A 18 10.25 -2.94 -4.91
C ASN A 18 11.09 -2.01 -4.03
N ILE A 19 12.17 -2.49 -3.40
CA ILE A 19 13.08 -1.64 -2.59
C ILE A 19 13.68 -0.47 -3.39
N LYS A 20 13.75 -0.62 -4.72
CA LYS A 20 14.15 0.47 -5.64
C LYS A 20 13.27 1.72 -5.51
N TYR A 21 12.03 1.57 -5.05
CA TYR A 21 11.11 2.68 -4.83
C TYR A 21 11.32 3.39 -3.49
N GLY A 22 12.08 2.81 -2.55
CA GLY A 22 12.31 3.38 -1.22
C GLY A 22 12.07 2.36 -0.11
N ARG A 23 12.88 2.44 0.95
CA ARG A 23 12.74 1.63 2.17
C ARG A 23 11.49 2.04 2.96
N PHE A 24 11.21 3.33 3.02
CA PHE A 24 10.08 3.90 3.75
C PHE A 24 8.88 4.20 2.85
N ASN A 25 7.70 4.16 3.45
CA ASN A 25 6.43 4.46 2.80
C ASN A 25 5.81 5.69 3.47
N VAL A 26 5.29 6.61 2.65
CA VAL A 26 4.60 7.82 3.13
C VAL A 26 3.18 7.55 3.65
N GLY A 27 2.74 6.29 3.73
CA GLY A 27 1.47 5.90 4.36
C GLY A 27 1.42 6.16 5.87
N TRP A 28 2.57 6.40 6.51
CA TRP A 28 2.62 7.10 7.79
C TRP A 28 3.85 7.98 7.87
N ILE A 29 3.60 9.26 8.13
CA ILE A 29 4.63 10.25 8.42
C ILE A 29 4.05 11.25 9.42
N SER A 30 4.82 11.61 10.44
CA SER A 30 4.41 12.59 11.44
C SER A 30 5.56 13.47 11.85
N PHE A 31 5.26 14.74 12.12
CA PHE A 31 6.19 15.75 12.56
C PHE A 31 5.63 16.42 13.81
N SER A 32 6.45 16.50 14.87
CA SER A 32 6.17 17.37 16.00
C SER A 32 6.39 18.83 15.59
N ARG A 33 5.66 19.75 16.22
CA ARG A 33 5.89 21.20 16.07
C ARG A 33 7.06 21.65 16.94
N ASP A 34 8.21 21.01 16.76
CA ASP A 34 9.50 21.39 17.33
C ASP A 34 10.48 21.74 16.19
N ASP A 35 11.65 22.24 16.55
CA ASP A 35 12.62 22.74 15.57
C ASP A 35 13.01 21.67 14.55
N GLN A 36 13.32 20.44 15.00
CA GLN A 36 13.74 19.35 14.12
C GLN A 36 12.60 18.82 13.24
N GLY A 37 11.38 18.72 13.77
CA GLY A 37 10.20 18.30 13.03
C GLY A 37 9.86 19.30 11.93
N LEU A 38 9.88 20.60 12.23
CA LEU A 38 9.65 21.67 11.26
C LEU A 38 10.78 21.77 10.23
N GLU A 39 12.03 21.62 10.64
CA GLU A 39 13.19 21.55 9.73
C GLU A 39 13.01 20.43 8.70
N CYS A 40 12.71 19.21 9.18
CA CYS A 40 12.54 18.06 8.30
C CYS A 40 11.36 18.22 7.35
N LEU A 41 10.21 18.72 7.83
CA LEU A 41 9.04 18.99 7.02
C LEU A 41 9.34 20.01 5.92
N ASN A 42 9.99 21.12 6.27
CA ASN A 42 10.35 22.17 5.32
C ASN A 42 11.35 21.68 4.27
N LYS A 43 12.31 20.83 4.66
CA LYS A 43 13.24 20.21 3.72
C LYS A 43 12.53 19.27 2.75
N TRP A 44 11.68 18.37 3.26
CA TRP A 44 10.92 17.44 2.43
C TRP A 44 9.98 18.15 1.46
N TYR A 45 9.34 19.22 1.91
CA TYR A 45 8.53 20.10 1.07
C TYR A 45 9.34 20.66 -0.11
N LYS A 46 10.53 21.22 0.15
CA LYS A 46 11.42 21.73 -0.90
C LYS A 46 11.88 20.61 -1.86
N ASP A 47 12.30 19.46 -1.32
CA ASP A 47 12.72 18.31 -2.13
C ASP A 47 11.60 17.86 -3.09
N CYS A 48 10.34 17.86 -2.64
CA CYS A 48 9.18 17.52 -3.47
C CYS A 48 8.84 18.59 -4.50
N ILE A 49 9.02 19.88 -4.21
CA ILE A 49 8.84 20.97 -5.20
C ILE A 49 9.92 20.93 -6.27
N ASP A 50 11.17 20.73 -5.86
CA ASP A 50 12.32 20.71 -6.76
C ASP A 50 12.28 19.49 -7.70
N TRP A 51 11.72 18.37 -7.23
CA TRP A 51 11.59 17.16 -8.04
C TRP A 51 10.36 16.33 -7.61
N CYS A 52 9.36 16.24 -8.51
CA CYS A 52 8.10 15.52 -8.30
C CYS A 52 7.78 14.56 -9.46
N PHE A 53 8.53 13.45 -9.55
CA PHE A 53 8.36 12.49 -10.65
C PHE A 53 8.18 11.06 -10.16
N GLN A 54 7.37 10.28 -10.87
CA GLN A 54 7.23 8.83 -10.68
C GLN A 54 8.33 8.06 -11.45
N LYS A 55 9.59 8.50 -11.32
CA LYS A 55 10.76 7.94 -12.01
C LYS A 55 11.72 7.32 -10.98
N VAL A 56 12.26 6.14 -11.27
CA VAL A 56 13.24 5.52 -10.36
C VAL A 56 14.61 6.13 -10.61
N GLU A 57 15.17 6.78 -9.59
CA GLU A 57 16.53 7.28 -9.56
C GLU A 57 17.24 6.77 -8.28
N PRO A 58 18.58 6.75 -8.24
CA PRO A 58 19.32 6.19 -7.09
C PRO A 58 18.87 6.73 -5.73
N LYS A 59 18.52 8.02 -5.66
CA LYS A 59 18.12 8.71 -4.42
C LYS A 59 16.67 9.20 -4.41
N ARG A 60 15.93 9.08 -5.52
CA ARG A 60 14.60 9.71 -5.69
C ARG A 60 13.61 8.78 -6.37
N TYR A 61 12.38 8.76 -5.85
CA TYR A 61 11.23 8.10 -6.43
C TYR A 61 9.98 8.65 -5.73
N ALA A 62 9.18 9.39 -6.49
CA ALA A 62 8.07 10.17 -5.96
C ALA A 62 8.51 10.98 -4.72
N ASP A 63 7.58 11.16 -3.79
CA ASP A 63 7.76 11.79 -2.49
C ASP A 63 8.41 10.87 -1.44
N GLN A 64 8.37 9.56 -1.63
CA GLN A 64 8.72 8.59 -0.58
C GLN A 64 10.22 8.31 -0.43
N LYS A 65 11.01 8.32 -1.52
CA LYS A 65 12.40 7.85 -1.44
C LYS A 65 13.32 8.81 -0.69
N TYR A 66 12.92 10.07 -0.53
CA TYR A 66 13.63 11.04 0.31
C TYR A 66 13.79 10.56 1.76
N LEU A 67 12.83 9.79 2.27
CA LEU A 67 12.85 9.28 3.65
C LEU A 67 14.01 8.30 3.91
N ASP A 68 14.61 7.70 2.86
CA ASP A 68 15.68 6.69 3.01
C ASP A 68 16.91 7.25 3.76
N ILE A 69 17.20 8.55 3.62
CA ILE A 69 18.34 9.20 4.28
C ILE A 69 17.99 9.78 5.66
N TRP A 70 16.71 9.91 6.00
CA TRP A 70 16.27 10.60 7.22
C TRP A 70 16.82 10.01 8.52
N PRO A 71 16.93 8.67 8.68
CA PRO A 71 17.54 8.09 9.89
C PRO A 71 18.99 8.52 10.13
N LEU A 72 19.71 9.00 9.10
CA LEU A 72 21.06 9.53 9.22
C LEU A 72 21.06 11.04 9.51
N ASN A 73 20.07 11.77 9.01
CA ASN A 73 20.01 13.23 9.12
C ASN A 73 19.39 13.72 10.44
N TYR A 74 18.44 12.96 11.01
CA TYR A 74 17.65 13.42 12.15
C TYR A 74 17.81 12.49 13.35
N ARG A 75 18.36 13.05 14.44
CA ARG A 75 18.65 12.29 15.67
C ARG A 75 17.39 11.90 16.44
N ASN A 76 16.36 12.74 16.46
CA ASN A 76 15.10 12.50 17.17
C ASN A 76 14.01 11.97 16.23
N LEU A 77 14.36 10.98 15.42
CA LEU A 77 13.47 10.29 14.50
C LEU A 77 13.19 8.87 15.00
N LYS A 78 11.92 8.47 14.97
CA LYS A 78 11.51 7.09 15.25
C LYS A 78 11.00 6.38 14.00
N ILE A 79 11.48 5.16 13.82
CA ILE A 79 10.92 4.23 12.83
C ILE A 79 9.84 3.40 13.51
N ILE A 80 8.59 3.52 13.04
CA ILE A 80 7.44 2.78 13.59
C ILE A 80 7.62 1.29 13.32
N LYS A 81 7.66 0.49 14.39
CA LYS A 81 7.86 -0.97 14.32
C LYS A 81 6.57 -1.79 14.41
N HIS A 82 5.46 -1.18 14.83
CA HIS A 82 4.17 -1.86 14.97
C HIS A 82 3.70 -2.44 13.63
N LYS A 83 3.50 -3.75 13.55
CA LYS A 83 3.17 -4.49 12.32
C LYS A 83 1.73 -4.23 11.86
N GLY A 84 0.85 -3.86 12.79
CA GLY A 84 -0.53 -3.46 12.50
C GLY A 84 -0.66 -2.09 11.84
N ALA A 85 0.41 -1.29 11.79
CA ALA A 85 0.42 -0.04 11.03
C ALA A 85 0.94 -0.32 9.61
N ASN A 86 0.31 0.25 8.58
CA ASN A 86 0.75 0.15 7.19
C ASN A 86 0.89 -1.30 6.69
N LEU A 87 0.02 -2.19 7.16
CA LEU A 87 -0.13 -3.52 6.57
C LEU A 87 -0.69 -3.37 5.16
N ALA A 88 -0.10 -4.03 4.17
CA ALA A 88 -0.45 -3.83 2.77
C ALA A 88 -0.11 -5.06 1.95
N SER A 89 -0.47 -5.05 0.67
CA SER A 89 -0.10 -6.11 -0.28
C SER A 89 1.41 -6.38 -0.32
N TRP A 90 2.25 -5.38 -0.07
CA TRP A 90 3.71 -5.56 -0.15
C TRP A 90 4.35 -6.21 1.08
N ASN A 91 3.67 -6.30 2.22
CA ASN A 91 4.24 -6.86 3.45
C ASN A 91 3.36 -7.90 4.16
N ILE A 92 2.09 -8.04 3.77
CA ILE A 92 1.15 -8.98 4.40
C ILE A 92 1.67 -10.42 4.42
N ALA A 93 2.43 -10.83 3.40
CA ALA A 93 3.00 -12.17 3.31
C ALA A 93 4.07 -12.47 4.39
N ASN A 94 4.54 -11.47 5.13
CA ASN A 94 5.49 -11.65 6.23
C ASN A 94 4.81 -12.08 7.55
N TYR A 95 3.49 -12.00 7.65
CA TYR A 95 2.79 -12.04 8.93
C TYR A 95 1.63 -13.03 8.95
N LYS A 96 1.31 -13.51 10.15
CA LYS A 96 0.09 -14.30 10.40
C LYS A 96 -1.05 -13.36 10.78
N ILE A 97 -2.12 -13.38 10.01
CA ILE A 97 -3.33 -12.60 10.31
C ILE A 97 -4.27 -13.44 11.16
N LYS A 98 -4.67 -12.93 12.32
CA LYS A 98 -5.53 -13.62 13.28
C LYS A 98 -6.68 -12.71 13.72
N LYS A 99 -7.77 -13.31 14.18
CA LYS A 99 -8.89 -12.60 14.78
C LYS A 99 -9.07 -13.11 16.21
N ILE A 100 -9.02 -12.18 17.18
CA ILE A 100 -9.17 -12.46 18.62
C ILE A 100 -10.17 -11.45 19.16
N ASN A 101 -11.23 -11.90 19.83
CA ASN A 101 -12.27 -11.03 20.42
C ASN A 101 -12.77 -9.94 19.46
N ASN A 102 -13.09 -10.34 18.22
CA ASN A 102 -13.54 -9.47 17.14
C ASN A 102 -12.54 -8.38 16.68
N GLN A 103 -11.26 -8.51 17.02
CA GLN A 103 -10.19 -7.63 16.57
C GLN A 103 -9.19 -8.38 15.70
N VAL A 104 -8.72 -7.74 14.63
CA VAL A 104 -7.71 -8.29 13.73
C VAL A 104 -6.32 -7.99 14.29
N TYR A 105 -5.45 -8.99 14.26
CA TYR A 105 -4.05 -8.91 14.68
C TYR A 105 -3.12 -9.33 13.54
N VAL A 106 -1.95 -8.69 13.50
CA VAL A 106 -0.80 -8.97 12.64
C VAL A 106 0.30 -9.53 13.53
N ASP A 107 0.44 -10.85 13.54
CA ASP A 107 1.14 -11.61 14.57
C ASP A 107 0.59 -11.30 15.98
N GLN A 108 1.32 -10.52 16.77
CA GLN A 108 0.94 -10.07 18.12
C GLN A 108 0.40 -8.63 18.16
N ASP A 109 0.57 -7.87 17.09
CA ASP A 109 0.22 -6.45 17.05
C ASP A 109 -1.21 -6.27 16.52
N LYS A 110 -2.05 -5.49 17.19
CA LYS A 110 -3.40 -5.20 16.71
C LYS A 110 -3.35 -4.46 15.37
N LEU A 111 -4.20 -4.80 14.41
CA LEU A 111 -4.30 -4.03 13.15
C LEU A 111 -4.77 -2.60 13.47
N ILE A 112 -3.97 -1.61 13.08
CA ILE A 112 -4.27 -0.17 13.18
C ILE A 112 -4.89 0.29 11.87
N PHE A 113 -4.21 0.02 10.75
CA PHE A 113 -4.75 0.30 9.42
C PHE A 113 -4.14 -0.60 8.35
N PHE A 114 -4.96 -0.88 7.35
CA PHE A 114 -4.53 -1.52 6.11
C PHE A 114 -4.38 -0.47 5.01
N HIS A 115 -3.25 -0.50 4.30
CA HIS A 115 -3.00 0.36 3.15
C HIS A 115 -3.54 -0.31 1.88
N PHE A 116 -4.73 0.10 1.46
CA PHE A 116 -5.45 -0.43 0.30
C PHE A 116 -4.88 0.02 -1.05
N ALA A 117 -3.60 -0.27 -1.28
CA ALA A 117 -2.90 0.12 -2.50
C ALA A 117 -3.38 -0.70 -3.71
N ASN A 118 -3.56 -0.03 -4.84
CA ASN A 118 -3.93 -0.64 -6.13
C ASN A 118 -5.29 -1.35 -6.15
N ILE A 119 -6.26 -1.01 -5.28
CA ILE A 119 -7.64 -1.49 -5.50
C ILE A 119 -8.15 -0.94 -6.84
N LYS A 120 -8.86 -1.79 -7.59
CA LYS A 120 -9.51 -1.40 -8.85
C LYS A 120 -11.00 -1.72 -8.78
N GLN A 121 -11.84 -0.74 -9.09
CA GLN A 121 -13.26 -0.99 -9.35
C GLN A 121 -13.41 -1.46 -10.79
N ILE A 122 -13.95 -2.66 -10.97
CA ILE A 122 -14.13 -3.30 -12.30
C ILE A 122 -15.60 -3.49 -12.67
N GLY A 123 -16.50 -3.19 -11.74
CA GLY A 123 -17.95 -3.14 -11.91
C GLY A 123 -18.57 -2.25 -10.83
N VAL A 124 -19.88 -2.03 -10.85
CA VAL A 124 -20.55 -1.13 -9.89
C VAL A 124 -20.27 -1.55 -8.44
N LEU A 125 -20.43 -2.85 -8.15
CA LEU A 125 -20.19 -3.46 -6.84
C LEU A 125 -19.03 -4.46 -6.86
N THR A 126 -18.19 -4.42 -7.90
CA THR A 126 -17.15 -5.42 -8.14
C THR A 126 -15.76 -4.79 -8.08
N PHE A 127 -14.91 -5.32 -7.22
CA PHE A 127 -13.59 -4.79 -6.92
C PHE A 127 -12.51 -5.85 -7.02
N LYS A 128 -11.36 -5.48 -7.54
CA LYS A 128 -10.15 -6.31 -7.58
C LYS A 128 -9.15 -5.83 -6.53
N THR A 129 -8.72 -6.75 -5.66
CA THR A 129 -7.83 -6.44 -4.53
C THR A 129 -6.36 -6.37 -4.91
N ASN A 130 -5.97 -7.04 -5.99
CA ASN A 130 -4.59 -7.21 -6.46
C ASN A 130 -3.66 -7.94 -5.47
N LEU A 131 -4.21 -8.65 -4.49
CA LEU A 131 -3.46 -9.51 -3.57
C LEU A 131 -2.94 -10.78 -4.26
N SER A 132 -3.59 -11.21 -5.34
CA SER A 132 -3.09 -12.29 -6.19
C SER A 132 -1.67 -12.05 -6.73
N ARG A 133 -1.27 -10.77 -6.89
CA ARG A 133 0.08 -10.37 -7.34
C ARG A 133 1.18 -10.79 -6.37
N VAL A 134 0.82 -10.99 -5.11
CA VAL A 134 1.72 -11.40 -4.02
C VAL A 134 1.32 -12.75 -3.45
N LEU A 135 0.57 -13.54 -4.24
CA LEU A 135 0.17 -14.92 -3.90
C LEU A 135 -0.62 -15.02 -2.58
N ILE A 136 -1.40 -13.98 -2.26
CA ILE A 136 -2.28 -13.96 -1.09
C ILE A 136 -3.71 -14.16 -1.54
N ARG A 137 -4.38 -15.14 -0.93
CA ARG A 137 -5.79 -15.43 -1.19
C ARG A 137 -6.67 -14.44 -0.45
N THR A 138 -7.61 -13.84 -1.15
CA THR A 138 -8.60 -12.92 -0.58
C THR A 138 -9.77 -13.72 0.00
N SER A 139 -9.56 -14.27 1.20
CA SER A 139 -10.52 -15.12 1.91
C SER A 139 -10.41 -14.98 3.43
N GLY A 140 -11.45 -15.43 4.15
CA GLY A 140 -11.49 -15.41 5.62
C GLY A 140 -11.25 -14.00 6.16
N ILE A 141 -10.42 -13.87 7.20
CA ILE A 141 -10.16 -12.60 7.90
C ILE A 141 -9.77 -11.47 6.93
N ILE A 142 -8.92 -11.76 5.93
CA ILE A 142 -8.50 -10.76 4.95
C ILE A 142 -9.69 -10.23 4.16
N LYS A 143 -10.58 -11.11 3.70
CA LYS A 143 -11.76 -10.71 2.94
C LYS A 143 -12.80 -10.05 3.85
N ASP A 144 -13.17 -10.73 4.92
CA ASP A 144 -14.39 -10.47 5.68
C ASP A 144 -14.20 -9.33 6.70
N ASP A 145 -13.01 -9.20 7.29
CA ASP A 145 -12.73 -8.21 8.32
C ASP A 145 -11.89 -7.01 7.84
N ILE A 146 -11.17 -7.14 6.70
CA ILE A 146 -10.34 -6.06 6.16
C ILE A 146 -10.97 -5.45 4.90
N TYR A 147 -11.19 -6.25 3.85
CA TYR A 147 -11.61 -5.70 2.56
C TYR A 147 -13.11 -5.39 2.48
N ILE A 148 -14.01 -6.29 2.90
CA ILE A 148 -15.47 -6.07 2.79
C ILE A 148 -15.91 -4.79 3.53
N PRO A 149 -15.51 -4.53 4.79
CA PRO A 149 -15.93 -3.32 5.49
C PRO A 149 -15.47 -2.04 4.78
N TYR A 150 -14.23 -2.03 4.30
CA TYR A 150 -13.68 -0.91 3.54
C TYR A 150 -14.43 -0.71 2.20
N LEU A 151 -14.62 -1.77 1.43
CA LEU A 151 -15.25 -1.71 0.12
C LEU A 151 -16.74 -1.29 0.20
N LYS A 152 -17.47 -1.71 1.23
CA LYS A 152 -18.83 -1.23 1.49
C LYS A 152 -18.84 0.29 1.73
N SER A 153 -18.01 0.77 2.65
CA SER A 153 -17.89 2.21 2.94
C SER A 153 -17.43 3.01 1.70
N LEU A 154 -16.53 2.46 0.91
CA LEU A 154 -16.07 3.07 -0.34
C LEU A 154 -17.20 3.13 -1.37
N SER A 155 -17.91 2.03 -1.60
CA SER A 155 -18.98 1.96 -2.60
C SER A 155 -20.12 2.94 -2.30
N GLU A 156 -20.55 3.03 -1.03
CA GLU A 156 -21.57 3.99 -0.59
C GLU A 156 -21.18 5.43 -0.91
N LYS A 157 -19.90 5.80 -0.70
CA LYS A 157 -19.39 7.15 -0.99
C LYS A 157 -19.26 7.40 -2.49
N LEU A 158 -18.78 6.42 -3.25
CA LEU A 158 -18.63 6.51 -4.71
C LEU A 158 -19.99 6.71 -5.39
N GLN A 159 -21.03 5.99 -4.96
CA GLN A 159 -22.38 6.15 -5.49
C GLN A 159 -22.94 7.55 -5.20
N LYS A 160 -22.76 8.06 -3.98
CA LYS A 160 -23.20 9.42 -3.61
C LYS A 160 -22.52 10.52 -4.43
N LEU A 161 -21.30 10.27 -4.89
CA LEU A 161 -20.50 11.22 -5.68
C LEU A 161 -20.64 11.03 -7.21
N ASP A 162 -21.40 10.02 -7.65
CA ASP A 162 -21.43 9.55 -9.04
C ASP A 162 -20.01 9.36 -9.64
N PHE A 163 -19.09 8.83 -8.82
CA PHE A 163 -17.68 8.70 -9.19
C PHE A 163 -17.30 7.23 -9.42
N LYS A 164 -16.49 6.97 -10.45
CA LYS A 164 -15.93 5.65 -10.75
C LYS A 164 -14.42 5.68 -10.63
N ILE A 165 -13.85 4.71 -9.91
CA ILE A 165 -12.39 4.56 -9.82
C ILE A 165 -11.88 3.99 -11.15
N LEU A 166 -11.41 4.88 -12.02
CA LEU A 166 -10.79 4.49 -13.29
C LEU A 166 -9.44 3.82 -13.02
N SER A 167 -9.24 2.62 -13.57
CA SER A 167 -7.93 2.01 -13.54
C SER A 167 -7.00 2.68 -14.56
N LYS A 168 -5.75 3.01 -14.19
CA LYS A 168 -4.71 3.33 -15.17
C LYS A 168 -4.65 2.19 -16.20
N LYS A 169 -4.83 2.51 -17.49
CA LYS A 169 -4.61 1.56 -18.59
C LYS A 169 -3.14 1.13 -18.56
N ASP A 170 -2.89 -0.18 -18.61
CA ASP A 170 -1.54 -0.70 -18.87
C ASP A 170 -1.24 -0.39 -20.36
N ILE A 171 -0.62 0.76 -20.65
CA ILE A 171 -0.17 1.13 -22.01
C ILE A 171 1.19 0.46 -22.24
N ASN A 172 1.22 -0.87 -22.25
CA ASN A 172 2.40 -1.59 -22.69
C ASN A 172 2.17 -2.09 -24.11
N HIS A 173 2.94 -1.57 -25.06
CA HIS A 173 3.05 -2.07 -26.43
C HIS A 173 3.74 -3.44 -26.42
N LYS A 174 3.01 -4.48 -26.03
CA LYS A 174 3.41 -5.87 -26.23
C LYS A 174 2.72 -6.42 -27.47
N SER A 175 3.35 -7.40 -28.12
CA SER A 175 2.73 -8.09 -29.25
C SER A 175 1.38 -8.72 -28.83
N PHE A 176 0.46 -8.84 -29.79
CA PHE A 176 -0.91 -9.30 -29.55
C PHE A 176 -0.97 -10.65 -28.81
N PHE A 177 -0.15 -11.63 -29.21
CA PHE A 177 -0.10 -12.95 -28.58
C PHE A 177 0.38 -12.91 -27.12
N ILE A 178 1.43 -12.13 -26.83
CA ILE A 178 1.92 -11.96 -25.45
C ILE A 178 0.83 -11.32 -24.58
N ASN A 179 0.07 -10.37 -25.12
CA ASN A 179 -1.04 -9.76 -24.41
C ASN A 179 -2.14 -10.77 -24.05
N ILE A 180 -2.47 -11.71 -24.95
CA ILE A 180 -3.45 -12.77 -24.67
C ILE A 180 -2.96 -13.68 -23.54
N LEU A 181 -1.73 -14.19 -23.66
CA LEU A 181 -1.15 -15.09 -22.63
C LEU A 181 -1.08 -14.40 -21.26
N VAL A 182 -0.66 -13.13 -21.22
CA VAL A 182 -0.61 -12.35 -19.98
C VAL A 182 -2.01 -12.15 -19.39
N LYS A 183 -3.04 -11.91 -20.21
CA LYS A 183 -4.43 -11.78 -19.74
C LYS A 183 -4.94 -13.10 -19.17
N LEU A 184 -4.71 -14.22 -19.86
CA LEU A 184 -5.11 -15.56 -19.41
C LEU A 184 -4.44 -15.91 -18.08
N TYR A 185 -3.11 -15.75 -17.98
CA TYR A 185 -2.37 -15.97 -16.74
C TYR A 185 -2.89 -15.10 -15.58
N ARG A 186 -3.13 -13.81 -15.83
CA ARG A 186 -3.71 -12.91 -14.82
C ARG A 186 -5.09 -13.38 -14.39
N GLY A 187 -5.97 -13.75 -15.31
CA GLY A 187 -7.31 -14.24 -15.01
C GLY A 187 -7.30 -15.54 -14.20
N MET A 188 -6.48 -16.51 -14.59
CA MET A 188 -6.29 -17.75 -13.83
C MET A 188 -5.79 -17.48 -12.41
N ARG A 189 -4.80 -16.60 -12.27
CA ARG A 189 -4.26 -16.22 -10.96
C ARG A 189 -5.31 -15.51 -10.11
N ASP A 190 -6.08 -14.60 -10.69
CA ASP A 190 -7.16 -13.91 -9.97
C ASP A 190 -8.19 -14.92 -9.45
N LEU A 191 -8.52 -15.96 -10.24
CA LEU A 191 -9.44 -17.02 -9.85
C LEU A 191 -8.88 -17.90 -8.73
N ILE A 192 -7.62 -18.38 -8.86
CA ILE A 192 -6.96 -19.22 -7.84
C ILE A 192 -6.91 -18.53 -6.48
N TYR A 193 -6.62 -17.22 -6.47
CA TYR A 193 -6.46 -16.43 -5.26
C TYR A 193 -7.72 -15.67 -4.82
N ASN A 194 -8.87 -15.89 -5.47
CA ASN A 194 -10.14 -15.20 -5.19
C ASN A 194 -10.00 -13.66 -5.19
N ASP A 195 -9.21 -13.09 -6.09
CA ASP A 195 -8.79 -11.68 -6.04
C ASP A 195 -9.91 -10.66 -6.31
N ILE A 196 -11.10 -11.14 -6.70
CA ILE A 196 -12.28 -10.35 -7.01
C ILE A 196 -13.28 -10.47 -5.86
N ILE A 197 -13.74 -9.33 -5.37
CA ILE A 197 -14.82 -9.21 -4.40
C ILE A 197 -16.01 -8.56 -5.10
N GLU A 198 -17.14 -9.25 -5.04
CA GLU A 198 -18.45 -8.69 -5.38
C GLU A 198 -19.20 -8.41 -4.08
N LEU A 199 -19.60 -7.15 -3.89
CA LEU A 199 -20.43 -6.75 -2.76
C LEU A 199 -21.87 -7.15 -3.04
N LYS A 200 -22.49 -7.76 -2.03
CA LYS A 200 -23.93 -8.01 -1.97
C LYS A 200 -24.61 -6.91 -1.19
#